data_AF-A0A925S927-F1
#
_entry.id   AF-A0A925S927-F1
#
_cell.length_a   1.000
_cell.length_b   1.000
_cell.length_c   1.000
_cell.angle_alpha   90.00
_cell.angle_beta   90.00
_cell.angle_gamma   90.00
#
_symmetry.space_group_name_H-M   'P 1'
#
loop_
_entity.id
_entity.type
_entity.pdbx_description
1 polymer ?
#
loop_
_entity_poly.entity_id
_entity_poly.type
_entity_poly.pdbx_seq_one_letter_code
_entity_poly.pdbx_strand_id
1 'polypeptide(L)'
;MNNHDRNAGLAAGGVSILTLLVCVLAMNMNLWVSVGVAAVVCFGVVFLMPGGPLGPKLKPTEAEARAISAVRQKIAGIAECSRQVRSASPRGSSLIDQIVEKTTRIIDVIAEDRNKFASAEPFLRDIEPVCDWFPLYVKLVVRQVQTAQPAIKDAEERQLPRLIKRFDNLYERLHSYDAAWLETGNEVTLPSIGDVDFKLEGTR
;
A
#
# COMPACT_ATOMS: atom_id res chain seq x y z
N MET A 1 6.04 12.26 -9.87
CA MET A 1 7.35 12.84 -9.49
C MET A 1 8.39 11.98 -10.13
N ASN A 2 9.14 12.53 -11.08
CA ASN A 2 10.18 11.78 -11.77
C ASN A 2 11.31 11.50 -10.77
N ASN A 3 12.05 10.41 -10.94
CA ASN A 3 13.24 10.12 -10.11
C ASN A 3 14.26 11.27 -10.12
N HIS A 4 14.19 12.16 -11.12
CA HIS A 4 14.94 13.41 -11.19
C HIS A 4 14.58 14.41 -10.08
N ASP A 5 13.32 14.53 -9.68
CA ASP A 5 12.87 15.49 -8.66
C ASP A 5 13.31 15.05 -7.25
N ARG A 6 13.35 13.73 -7.00
CA ARG A 6 13.86 13.17 -5.73
C ARG A 6 15.36 13.40 -5.58
N ASN A 7 16.13 13.22 -6.66
CA ASN A 7 17.57 13.45 -6.64
C ASN A 7 17.92 14.95 -6.50
N ALA A 8 17.11 15.83 -7.10
CA ALA A 8 17.27 17.28 -6.93
C ALA A 8 17.01 17.73 -5.48
N GLY A 9 16.00 17.16 -4.80
CA GLY A 9 15.72 17.45 -3.40
C GLY A 9 16.84 16.98 -2.45
N LEU A 10 17.39 15.78 -2.68
CA LEU A 10 18.53 15.25 -1.92
C LEU A 10 19.82 16.07 -2.15
N ALA A 11 20.06 16.50 -3.38
CA ALA A 11 21.20 17.36 -3.70
C ALA A 11 21.07 18.74 -3.02
N ALA A 12 19.88 19.34 -3.02
CA ALA A 12 19.64 20.63 -2.35
C ALA A 12 19.80 20.53 -0.81
N GLY A 13 19.34 19.44 -0.20
CA GLY A 13 19.53 19.17 1.23
C GLY A 13 21.00 18.94 1.62
N GLY A 14 21.74 18.19 0.81
CA GLY A 14 23.17 17.96 1.03
C GLY A 14 24.01 19.23 0.94
N VAL A 15 23.74 20.08 -0.06
CA VAL A 15 24.47 21.35 -0.26
C VAL A 15 24.20 22.34 0.87
N SER A 16 22.98 22.41 1.38
CA SER A 16 22.64 23.30 2.49
C SER A 16 23.31 22.88 3.81
N ILE A 17 23.39 21.57 4.11
CA ILE A 17 24.14 21.06 5.28
C ILE A 17 25.64 21.39 5.16
N LEU A 18 26.23 21.16 3.99
CA LEU A 18 27.64 21.46 3.72
C LEU A 18 27.95 22.94 3.88
N THR A 19 27.07 23.81 3.37
CA THR A 19 27.21 25.27 3.49
C THR A 19 27.12 25.72 4.94
N LEU A 20 26.20 25.14 5.73
CA LEU A 20 26.04 25.44 7.16
C LEU A 20 27.28 25.01 7.96
N LEU A 21 27.85 23.85 7.63
CA LEU A 21 29.04 23.31 8.29
C LEU A 21 30.29 24.16 8.00
N VAL A 22 30.42 24.67 6.77
CA VAL A 22 31.46 25.63 6.39
C VAL A 22 31.30 26.97 7.12
N CYS A 23 30.08 27.51 7.22
CA CYS A 23 29.81 28.74 7.97
C CYS A 23 30.12 28.62 9.46
N VAL A 24 29.80 27.47 10.08
CA VAL A 24 30.11 27.20 11.49
C VAL A 24 31.62 27.17 11.74
N LEU A 25 32.37 26.47 10.88
CA LEU A 25 33.83 26.40 10.99
C LEU A 25 34.47 27.78 10.85
N ALA A 26 33.95 28.61 9.94
CA ALA A 26 34.43 29.99 9.73
C ALA A 26 34.18 30.92 10.94
N MET A 27 33.11 30.69 11.71
CA MET A 27 32.77 31.53 12.88
C MET A 27 33.40 31.05 14.20
N ASN A 28 34.21 29.98 14.16
CA ASN A 28 34.87 29.39 15.34
C ASN A 28 33.89 29.11 16.51
N MET A 29 32.65 28.74 16.17
CA MET A 29 31.63 28.42 17.17
C MET A 29 31.91 27.06 17.82
N ASN A 30 31.54 26.93 19.09
CA ASN A 30 31.66 25.67 19.83
C ASN A 30 30.92 24.55 19.08
N LEU A 31 31.63 23.46 18.81
CA LEU A 31 31.18 22.30 18.04
C LEU A 31 29.79 21.82 18.48
N TRP A 32 29.54 21.80 19.79
CA TRP A 32 28.26 21.37 20.37
C TRP A 32 27.06 22.22 19.94
N VAL A 33 27.25 23.55 19.82
CA VAL A 33 26.18 24.46 19.37
C VAL A 33 25.88 24.21 17.89
N SER A 34 26.90 23.92 17.09
CA SER A 34 26.72 23.62 15.66
C SER A 34 25.98 22.32 15.40
N VAL A 35 26.30 21.27 16.16
CA VAL A 35 25.61 19.97 16.08
C VAL A 35 24.15 20.14 16.50
N GLY A 36 23.88 20.94 17.54
CA GLY A 36 22.52 21.26 17.96
C GLY A 36 21.70 21.96 16.86
N VAL A 37 22.25 23.01 16.24
CA VAL A 37 21.58 23.74 15.15
C VAL A 37 21.38 22.84 13.93
N ALA A 38 22.38 22.06 13.53
CA ALA A 38 22.27 21.13 12.41
C ALA A 38 21.20 20.06 12.67
N ALA A 39 21.13 19.52 13.89
CA ALA A 39 20.09 18.59 14.28
C ALA A 39 18.70 19.22 14.18
N VAL A 40 18.51 20.44 14.70
CA VAL A 40 17.22 21.16 14.64
C VAL A 40 16.80 21.47 13.19
N VAL A 41 17.73 21.90 12.34
CA VAL A 41 17.47 22.19 10.93
C VAL A 41 17.11 20.91 10.17
N CYS A 42 17.89 19.83 10.33
CA CYS A 42 17.57 18.53 9.74
C CYS A 42 16.21 18.02 10.21
N PHE A 43 15.92 18.13 11.51
CA PHE A 43 14.64 17.71 12.08
C PHE A 43 13.49 18.54 11.52
N GLY A 44 13.63 19.87 11.47
CA GLY A 44 12.62 20.77 10.92
C GLY A 44 12.35 20.52 9.43
N VAL A 45 13.40 20.29 8.64
CA VAL A 45 13.26 20.00 7.19
C VAL A 45 12.56 18.66 6.98
N VAL A 46 12.92 17.61 7.72
CA VAL A 46 12.26 16.29 7.63
C VAL A 46 10.80 16.37 8.07
N PHE A 47 10.49 17.16 9.10
CA PHE A 47 9.11 17.30 9.62
C PHE A 47 8.20 18.13 8.72
N LEU A 48 8.73 19.20 8.09
CA LEU A 48 7.95 20.18 7.33
C LEU A 48 7.97 19.94 5.80
N MET A 49 8.82 19.03 5.31
CA MET A 49 8.83 18.72 3.89
C MET A 49 7.49 18.11 3.43
N PRO A 50 7.13 18.27 2.14
CA PRO A 50 5.94 17.63 1.58
C PRO A 50 6.06 16.10 1.66
N GLY A 51 5.15 15.46 2.40
CA GLY A 51 5.23 14.04 2.74
C GLY A 51 5.88 13.73 4.10
N GLY A 52 6.39 14.76 4.79
CA GLY A 52 6.71 14.72 6.20
C GLY A 52 5.45 14.75 7.08
N PRO A 53 5.58 14.44 8.37
CA PRO A 53 4.48 14.27 9.32
C PRO A 53 3.62 15.51 9.58
N LEU A 54 4.23 16.69 9.52
CA LEU A 54 3.56 17.99 9.64
C LEU A 54 3.50 18.72 8.30
N GLY A 55 3.95 18.07 7.23
CA GLY A 55 3.91 18.60 5.89
C GLY A 55 2.48 18.63 5.33
N PRO A 56 2.16 19.58 4.45
CA PRO A 56 0.85 19.62 3.82
C PRO A 56 0.58 18.32 3.03
N LYS A 57 -0.62 17.75 3.22
CA LYS A 57 -1.08 16.58 2.44
C LYS A 57 -0.99 16.91 0.95
N LEU A 58 -0.20 16.13 0.23
CA LEU A 58 -0.02 16.31 -1.21
C LEU A 58 -1.22 15.71 -1.96
N LYS A 59 -1.78 16.47 -2.91
CA LYS A 59 -2.82 15.95 -3.80
C LYS A 59 -2.25 14.78 -4.65
N PRO A 60 -3.06 13.76 -4.97
CA PRO A 60 -2.65 12.67 -5.85
C PRO A 60 -2.20 13.20 -7.22
N THR A 61 -1.16 12.60 -7.80
CA THR A 61 -0.79 12.90 -9.19
C THR A 61 -1.82 12.32 -10.16
N GLU A 62 -1.87 12.82 -11.39
CA GLU A 62 -2.78 12.26 -12.41
C GLU A 62 -2.55 10.78 -12.70
N ALA A 63 -1.31 10.29 -12.56
CA ALA A 63 -0.98 8.88 -12.72
C ALA A 63 -1.52 8.04 -11.53
N GLU A 64 -1.37 8.55 -10.31
CA GLU A 64 -1.89 7.93 -9.08
C GLU A 64 -3.43 7.88 -9.11
N ALA A 65 -4.08 8.98 -9.49
CA ALA A 65 -5.54 9.05 -9.64
C ALA A 65 -6.06 8.07 -10.70
N ARG A 66 -5.34 7.93 -11.83
CA ARG A 66 -5.67 6.94 -12.87
C ARG A 66 -5.56 5.51 -12.33
N ALA A 67 -4.47 5.17 -11.64
CA ALA A 67 -4.29 3.85 -11.05
C ALA A 67 -5.39 3.51 -10.03
N ILE A 68 -5.73 4.45 -9.15
CA ILE A 68 -6.83 4.30 -8.18
C ILE A 68 -8.17 4.07 -8.90
N SER A 69 -8.45 4.87 -9.93
CA SER A 69 -9.71 4.74 -10.70
C SER A 69 -9.81 3.39 -11.42
N ALA A 70 -8.70 2.88 -11.97
CA ALA A 70 -8.65 1.58 -12.62
C ALA A 70 -8.94 0.45 -11.63
N VAL A 71 -8.38 0.49 -10.42
CA VAL A 71 -8.67 -0.52 -9.40
C VAL A 71 -10.11 -0.43 -8.91
N ARG A 72 -10.68 0.78 -8.73
CA ARG A 72 -12.10 0.94 -8.39
C ARG A 72 -13.02 0.30 -9.42
N GLN A 73 -12.72 0.46 -10.72
CA GLN A 73 -13.48 -0.20 -11.78
C GLN A 73 -13.38 -1.73 -11.68
N LYS A 74 -12.19 -2.27 -11.41
CA LYS A 74 -12.01 -3.71 -11.22
C LYS A 74 -12.78 -4.24 -9.99
N ILE A 75 -12.76 -3.51 -8.87
CA ILE A 75 -13.53 -3.85 -7.66
C ILE A 75 -15.04 -3.86 -7.96
N ALA A 76 -15.54 -2.90 -8.74
CA ALA A 76 -16.93 -2.88 -9.19
C ALA A 76 -17.27 -4.12 -10.04
N GLY A 77 -16.35 -4.57 -10.91
CA GLY A 77 -16.48 -5.84 -11.64
C GLY A 77 -16.58 -7.07 -10.73
N ILE A 78 -15.80 -7.11 -9.64
CA ILE A 78 -15.88 -8.17 -8.63
C ILE A 78 -17.21 -8.10 -7.85
N ALA A 79 -17.71 -6.90 -7.56
CA ALA A 79 -19.01 -6.76 -6.90
C ALA A 79 -20.16 -7.31 -7.77
N GLU A 80 -20.09 -7.13 -9.08
CA GLU A 80 -21.04 -7.72 -10.02
C GLU A 80 -20.92 -9.26 -10.05
N CYS A 81 -19.70 -9.79 -9.94
CA CYS A 81 -19.45 -11.23 -9.81
C CYS A 81 -20.16 -11.84 -8.60
N SER A 82 -20.16 -11.15 -7.45
CA SER A 82 -20.90 -11.60 -6.25
C SER A 82 -22.40 -11.78 -6.52
N ARG A 83 -23.01 -10.83 -7.22
CA ARG A 83 -24.45 -10.86 -7.54
C ARG A 83 -24.82 -12.06 -8.40
N GLN A 84 -23.97 -12.39 -9.38
CA GLN A 84 -24.18 -13.53 -10.27
C GLN A 84 -24.10 -14.88 -9.55
N VAL A 85 -23.24 -14.97 -8.52
CA VAL A 85 -23.00 -16.22 -7.79
C VAL A 85 -23.99 -16.44 -6.64
N ARG A 86 -24.69 -15.39 -6.19
CA ARG A 86 -25.55 -15.42 -4.98
C ARG A 86 -26.55 -16.57 -4.92
N SER A 87 -27.16 -16.95 -6.05
CA SER A 87 -28.11 -18.07 -6.11
C SER A 87 -27.45 -19.45 -6.12
N ALA A 88 -26.26 -19.56 -6.72
CA ALA A 88 -25.55 -20.82 -6.92
C ALA A 88 -24.63 -21.17 -5.73
N SER A 89 -24.00 -20.18 -5.11
CA SER A 89 -23.21 -20.33 -3.89
C SER A 89 -23.37 -19.11 -2.99
N PRO A 90 -24.29 -19.15 -2.01
CA PRO A 90 -24.48 -18.07 -1.04
C PRO A 90 -23.21 -17.78 -0.23
N ARG A 91 -22.45 -18.83 0.10
CA ARG A 91 -21.17 -18.72 0.81
C ARG A 91 -20.14 -18.01 -0.07
N GLY A 92 -19.99 -18.43 -1.32
CA GLY A 92 -19.11 -17.80 -2.29
C GLY A 92 -19.42 -16.30 -2.45
N SER A 93 -20.68 -15.94 -2.63
CA SER A 93 -21.12 -14.54 -2.73
C SER A 93 -20.76 -13.74 -1.47
N SER A 94 -20.99 -14.27 -0.27
CA SER A 94 -20.61 -13.60 0.98
C SER A 94 -19.10 -13.37 1.11
N LEU A 95 -18.27 -14.32 0.68
CA LEU A 95 -16.82 -14.17 0.68
C LEU A 95 -16.35 -13.12 -0.34
N ILE A 96 -16.97 -13.08 -1.53
CA ILE A 96 -16.69 -12.04 -2.53
C ILE A 96 -17.07 -10.66 -1.99
N ASP A 97 -18.24 -10.53 -1.35
CA ASP A 97 -18.69 -9.26 -0.76
C ASP A 97 -17.68 -8.74 0.29
N GLN A 98 -17.15 -9.62 1.15
CA GLN A 98 -16.10 -9.25 2.10
C GLN A 98 -14.81 -8.79 1.42
N ILE A 99 -14.42 -9.42 0.30
CA ILE A 99 -13.25 -9.01 -0.47
C ILE A 99 -13.45 -7.62 -1.07
N VAL A 100 -14.63 -7.37 -1.66
CA VAL A 100 -15.00 -6.05 -2.21
C VAL A 100 -14.97 -4.98 -1.14
N GLU A 101 -15.54 -5.25 0.03
CA GLU A 101 -15.54 -4.32 1.17
C GLU A 101 -14.10 -3.97 1.61
N LYS A 102 -13.25 -4.98 1.82
CA LYS A 102 -11.87 -4.77 2.29
C LYS A 102 -11.01 -4.04 1.26
N THR A 103 -11.11 -4.43 0.00
CA THR A 103 -10.37 -3.78 -1.09
C THR A 103 -10.82 -2.34 -1.31
N THR A 104 -12.13 -2.06 -1.17
CA THR A 104 -12.66 -0.69 -1.21
C THR A 104 -12.07 0.16 -0.09
N ARG A 105 -12.07 -0.34 1.16
CA ARG A 105 -11.48 0.36 2.31
C ARG A 105 -10.00 0.66 2.10
N ILE A 106 -9.23 -0.30 1.60
CA ILE A 106 -7.80 -0.10 1.29
C ILE A 106 -7.62 1.02 0.26
N ILE A 107 -8.42 1.02 -0.81
CA ILE A 107 -8.36 2.04 -1.86
C ILE A 107 -8.78 3.42 -1.36
N ASP A 108 -9.79 3.50 -0.49
CA ASP A 108 -10.22 4.76 0.12
C ASP A 108 -9.08 5.36 0.96
N VAL A 109 -8.42 4.54 1.78
CA VAL A 109 -7.26 4.97 2.58
C VAL A 109 -6.10 5.48 1.71
N ILE A 110 -5.82 4.81 0.58
CA ILE A 110 -4.78 5.25 -0.37
C ILE A 110 -5.18 6.54 -1.07
N ALA A 111 -6.47 6.73 -1.36
CA ALA A 111 -6.98 7.93 -2.01
C ALA A 111 -6.94 9.16 -1.09
N GLU A 112 -7.11 8.94 0.22
CA GLU A 112 -7.06 9.99 1.24
C GLU A 112 -5.63 10.43 1.61
N ASP A 113 -4.64 9.55 1.46
CA ASP A 113 -3.25 9.82 1.81
C ASP A 113 -2.25 9.36 0.74
N ARG A 114 -1.66 10.33 0.03
CA ARG A 114 -0.65 10.10 -0.98
C ARG A 114 0.60 9.41 -0.44
N ASN A 115 0.97 9.62 0.82
CA ASN A 115 2.15 8.97 1.41
C ASN A 115 1.98 7.46 1.48
N LYS A 116 0.73 6.97 1.55
CA LYS A 116 0.39 5.55 1.53
C LYS A 116 0.41 4.94 0.13
N PHE A 117 0.42 5.75 -0.93
CA PHE A 117 0.48 5.25 -2.31
C PHE A 117 1.75 4.44 -2.57
N ALA A 118 2.90 4.90 -2.09
CA ALA A 118 4.17 4.16 -2.25
C ALA A 118 4.12 2.80 -1.55
N SER A 119 3.55 2.75 -0.34
CA SER A 119 3.35 1.50 0.41
C SER A 119 2.29 0.59 -0.22
N ALA A 120 1.39 1.15 -1.03
CA ALA A 120 0.30 0.44 -1.69
C ALA A 120 0.56 0.04 -3.15
N GLU A 121 1.65 0.50 -3.77
CA GLU A 121 2.01 0.08 -5.13
C GLU A 121 2.05 -1.45 -5.30
N PRO A 122 2.60 -2.24 -4.35
CA PRO A 122 2.56 -3.70 -4.44
C PRO A 122 1.12 -4.24 -4.43
N PHE A 123 0.23 -3.64 -3.65
CA PHE A 123 -1.18 -4.03 -3.63
C PHE A 123 -1.89 -3.74 -4.96
N LEU A 124 -1.63 -2.57 -5.56
CA LEU A 124 -2.20 -2.21 -6.86
C LEU A 124 -1.73 -3.16 -7.98
N ARG A 125 -0.55 -3.76 -7.83
CA ARG A 125 -0.02 -4.79 -8.74
C ARG A 125 -0.62 -6.17 -8.46
N ASP A 126 -0.76 -6.52 -7.18
CA ASP A 126 -1.22 -7.83 -6.73
C ASP A 126 -2.74 -8.02 -6.86
N ILE A 127 -3.53 -6.94 -6.91
CA ILE A 127 -4.98 -7.02 -7.10
C ILE A 127 -5.35 -7.49 -8.51
N GLU A 128 -4.53 -7.19 -9.52
CA GLU A 128 -4.79 -7.54 -10.92
C GLU A 128 -5.00 -9.04 -11.16
N PRO A 129 -4.08 -9.94 -10.76
CA PRO A 129 -4.30 -11.39 -10.94
C PRO A 129 -5.51 -11.92 -10.15
N VAL A 130 -5.85 -11.27 -9.02
CA VAL A 130 -7.03 -11.61 -8.23
C VAL A 130 -8.30 -11.25 -9.01
N CYS A 131 -8.34 -10.08 -9.64
CA CYS A 131 -9.45 -9.64 -10.48
C CYS A 131 -9.67 -10.57 -11.69
N ASP A 132 -8.60 -11.07 -12.30
CA ASP A 132 -8.69 -11.95 -13.47
C ASP A 132 -9.24 -13.35 -13.14
N TRP A 133 -9.03 -13.80 -11.90
CA TRP A 133 -9.49 -15.11 -11.43
C TRP A 133 -11.00 -15.15 -11.10
N PHE A 134 -11.58 -14.04 -10.62
CA PHE A 134 -13.00 -14.01 -10.22
C PHE A 134 -13.99 -14.38 -11.34
N PRO A 135 -13.88 -13.87 -12.58
CA PRO A 135 -14.75 -14.28 -13.68
C PRO A 135 -14.71 -15.78 -13.97
N LEU A 136 -13.54 -16.42 -13.83
CA LEU A 136 -13.39 -17.86 -14.01
C LEU A 136 -14.12 -18.62 -12.91
N TYR A 137 -13.92 -18.23 -11.65
CA TYR A 137 -14.64 -18.79 -10.51
C TYR A 137 -16.16 -18.68 -10.70
N VAL A 138 -16.67 -17.48 -11.02
CA VAL A 138 -18.11 -17.24 -11.26
C VAL A 138 -18.63 -18.16 -12.35
N LYS A 139 -17.93 -18.25 -13.48
CA LYS A 139 -18.32 -19.10 -14.61
C LYS A 139 -18.41 -20.57 -14.21
N LEU A 140 -17.49 -21.05 -13.37
CA LEU A 140 -17.51 -22.44 -12.88
C LEU A 140 -18.68 -22.68 -11.92
N VAL A 141 -18.93 -21.75 -11.00
CA VAL A 141 -20.01 -21.87 -10.00
C VAL A 141 -21.38 -21.78 -10.65
N VAL A 142 -21.61 -20.78 -11.51
CA VAL A 142 -22.90 -20.58 -12.19
C VAL A 142 -23.23 -21.75 -13.12
N ARG A 143 -22.23 -22.31 -13.82
CA ARG A 143 -22.43 -23.46 -14.71
C ARG A 143 -22.53 -24.80 -13.98
N GLN A 144 -22.29 -24.82 -12.66
CA GLN A 144 -22.34 -26.02 -11.82
C GLN A 144 -21.54 -27.21 -12.41
N VAL A 145 -20.35 -26.94 -12.95
CA VAL A 145 -19.53 -27.98 -13.61
C VAL A 145 -19.10 -29.02 -12.57
N GLN A 146 -19.57 -30.26 -12.70
CA GLN A 146 -19.32 -31.32 -11.70
C GLN A 146 -17.82 -31.58 -11.46
N THR A 147 -17.01 -31.59 -12.52
CA THR A 147 -15.56 -31.80 -12.42
C THR A 147 -14.84 -30.66 -11.71
N ALA A 148 -15.44 -29.47 -11.63
CA ALA A 148 -14.88 -28.30 -10.98
C ALA A 148 -15.31 -28.14 -9.51
N GLN A 149 -16.28 -28.93 -9.03
CA GLN A 149 -16.76 -28.88 -7.64
C GLN A 149 -15.65 -28.98 -6.58
N PRO A 150 -14.64 -29.89 -6.69
CA PRO A 150 -13.55 -29.91 -5.71
C PRO A 150 -12.72 -28.61 -5.72
N ALA A 151 -12.51 -28.00 -6.89
CA ALA A 151 -11.79 -26.75 -7.01
C ALA A 151 -12.60 -25.54 -6.48
N ILE A 152 -13.92 -25.52 -6.73
CA ILE A 152 -14.84 -24.52 -6.17
C ILE A 152 -14.83 -24.61 -4.64
N LYS A 153 -14.91 -25.83 -4.10
CA LYS A 153 -14.87 -26.06 -2.65
C LYS A 153 -13.54 -25.62 -2.04
N ASP A 154 -12.40 -25.97 -2.65
CA ASP A 154 -11.09 -25.49 -2.18
C ASP A 154 -10.97 -23.96 -2.24
N ALA A 155 -11.51 -23.34 -3.29
CA ALA A 155 -11.56 -21.89 -3.41
C ALA A 155 -12.36 -21.24 -2.27
N GLU A 156 -13.56 -21.75 -1.97
CA GLU A 156 -14.44 -21.21 -0.92
C GLU A 156 -13.98 -21.52 0.52
N GLU A 157 -13.34 -22.66 0.73
CA GLU A 157 -12.89 -23.11 2.06
C GLU A 157 -11.50 -22.58 2.41
N ARG A 158 -10.62 -22.38 1.43
CA ARG A 158 -9.21 -22.05 1.67
C ARG A 158 -8.77 -20.77 0.99
N GLN A 159 -8.97 -20.64 -0.32
CA GLN A 159 -8.35 -19.56 -1.09
C GLN A 159 -8.98 -18.19 -0.80
N LEU A 160 -10.31 -18.08 -0.88
CA LEU A 160 -11.04 -16.85 -0.59
C LEU A 160 -10.81 -16.37 0.85
N PRO A 161 -10.93 -17.22 1.90
CA PRO A 161 -10.61 -16.79 3.27
C PRO A 161 -9.15 -16.36 3.46
N ARG A 162 -8.19 -17.00 2.80
CA ARG A 162 -6.77 -16.58 2.84
C ARG A 162 -6.58 -15.20 2.22
N LEU A 163 -7.25 -14.94 1.11
CA LEU A 163 -7.21 -13.64 0.43
C LEU A 163 -7.81 -12.53 1.29
N ILE A 164 -8.95 -12.80 1.95
CA ILE A 164 -9.59 -11.91 2.93
C ILE A 164 -8.59 -11.54 4.04
N LYS A 165 -7.96 -12.54 4.68
CA LYS A 165 -6.94 -12.30 5.72
C LYS A 165 -5.75 -11.49 5.20
N ARG A 166 -5.32 -11.72 3.95
CA ARG A 166 -4.23 -10.96 3.33
C ARG A 166 -4.60 -9.49 3.19
N PHE A 167 -5.83 -9.18 2.78
CA PHE A 167 -6.30 -7.80 2.70
C PHE A 167 -6.46 -7.16 4.08
N ASP A 168 -6.90 -7.90 5.10
CA ASP A 168 -6.91 -7.40 6.49
C ASP A 168 -5.50 -7.05 6.97
N ASN A 169 -4.53 -7.94 6.77
CA ASN A 169 -3.14 -7.68 7.15
C ASN A 169 -2.56 -6.48 6.40
N LEU A 170 -2.92 -6.29 5.12
CA LEU A 170 -2.49 -5.11 4.36
C LEU A 170 -3.13 -3.83 4.90
N TYR A 171 -4.42 -3.86 5.18
CA TYR A 171 -5.14 -2.74 5.78
C TYR A 171 -4.54 -2.36 7.14
N GLU A 172 -4.27 -3.34 8.00
CA GLU A 172 -3.60 -3.15 9.27
C GLU A 172 -2.21 -2.55 9.08
N ARG A 173 -1.41 -3.04 8.12
CA ARG A 173 -0.08 -2.45 7.83
C ARG A 173 -0.17 -1.01 7.37
N LEU A 174 -1.15 -0.66 6.54
CA LEU A 174 -1.37 0.72 6.09
C LEU A 174 -1.75 1.67 7.24
N HIS A 175 -2.33 1.15 8.32
CA HIS A 175 -2.66 1.92 9.54
C HIS A 175 -1.58 1.82 10.61
N SER A 176 -0.84 0.70 10.68
CA SER A 176 0.28 0.54 11.59
C SER A 176 1.42 1.45 11.19
N TYR A 177 1.54 1.83 9.92
CA TYR A 177 2.42 2.94 9.54
C TYR A 177 2.02 4.24 10.23
N ASP A 178 0.72 4.54 10.39
CA ASP A 178 0.27 5.73 11.13
C ASP A 178 0.53 5.58 12.63
N ALA A 179 0.30 4.39 13.19
CA ALA A 179 0.46 4.11 14.62
C ALA A 179 1.93 4.01 15.05
N ALA A 180 2.76 3.31 14.28
CA ALA A 180 4.21 3.30 14.45
C ALA A 180 4.75 4.71 14.28
N TRP A 181 4.17 5.57 13.42
CA TRP A 181 4.55 6.98 13.37
C TRP A 181 4.24 7.73 14.68
N LEU A 182 3.07 7.47 15.29
CA LEU A 182 2.71 8.02 16.60
C LEU A 182 3.63 7.49 17.72
N GLU A 183 4.04 6.21 17.67
CA GLU A 183 4.92 5.58 18.66
C GLU A 183 6.41 5.87 18.42
N THR A 184 6.84 6.12 17.18
CA THR A 184 8.23 6.46 16.84
C THR A 184 8.57 7.94 16.92
N GLY A 185 7.64 8.74 17.46
CA GLY A 185 8.02 9.82 18.37
C GLY A 185 8.85 9.35 19.57
N ASN A 186 8.95 8.03 19.84
CA ASN A 186 9.72 7.46 20.95
C ASN A 186 10.80 6.39 20.63
N GLU A 187 10.80 5.59 19.54
CA GLU A 187 11.97 4.73 19.15
C GLU A 187 11.73 3.90 17.86
N VAL A 188 12.59 3.94 16.82
CA VAL A 188 12.45 3.14 15.57
C VAL A 188 13.52 2.05 15.41
N THR A 189 13.09 0.83 15.06
CA THR A 189 13.79 -0.05 14.09
C THR A 189 12.75 -0.89 13.32
N LEU A 190 12.77 -0.90 11.99
CA LEU A 190 11.82 -1.63 11.12
C LEU A 190 12.47 -2.88 10.48
N PRO A 191 11.78 -4.05 10.42
CA PRO A 191 12.24 -5.22 9.67
C PRO A 191 11.80 -5.20 8.19
N SER A 192 12.63 -5.78 7.32
CA SER A 192 12.47 -5.74 5.85
C SER A 192 11.50 -6.79 5.30
N ILE A 193 10.79 -6.42 4.24
CA ILE A 193 9.83 -7.24 3.49
C ILE A 193 10.62 -8.08 2.46
N GLY A 194 10.93 -9.35 2.79
CA GLY A 194 11.74 -10.23 1.92
C GLY A 194 11.24 -11.67 1.72
N ASP A 195 10.41 -12.25 2.61
CA ASP A 195 10.27 -13.72 2.67
C ASP A 195 8.85 -14.25 2.39
N VAL A 196 8.30 -14.08 1.18
CA VAL A 196 7.14 -14.88 0.77
C VAL A 196 7.32 -15.40 -0.67
N ASP A 197 7.80 -16.63 -0.76
CA ASP A 197 7.92 -17.41 -2.00
C ASP A 197 6.53 -17.88 -2.49
N PHE A 198 6.11 -17.41 -3.65
CA PHE A 198 4.92 -17.91 -4.35
C PHE A 198 5.31 -19.13 -5.19
N LYS A 199 5.26 -20.33 -4.60
CA LYS A 199 5.43 -21.56 -5.37
C LYS A 199 4.09 -21.96 -6.00
N LEU A 200 3.90 -21.56 -7.26
CA LEU A 200 2.88 -22.15 -8.12
C LEU A 200 3.35 -23.56 -8.52
N GLU A 201 2.99 -24.56 -7.72
CA GLU A 201 3.14 -25.96 -8.11
C GLU A 201 2.13 -26.26 -9.22
N GLY A 202 2.60 -26.09 -10.46
CA GLY A 202 1.94 -26.56 -11.66
C GLY A 202 1.94 -28.09 -11.68
N THR A 203 0.75 -28.65 -11.59
CA THR A 203 0.39 -30.01 -11.93
C THR A 203 0.83 -30.34 -13.37
N ARG A 204 1.58 -31.44 -13.52
CA ARG A 204 1.59 -32.26 -14.74
C ARG A 204 0.73 -33.48 -14.50
#